data_AF-A0A7J7P4Z9-F1
#
_entry.id   AF-A0A7J7P4Z9-F1
#
_cell.length_a   1.000
_cell.length_b   1.000
_cell.length_c   1.000
_cell.angle_alpha   90.00
_cell.angle_beta   90.00
_cell.angle_gamma   90.00
#
_symmetry.space_group_name_H-M   'P 1'
#
loop_
_entity.id
_entity.type
_entity.pdbx_description
1 polymer ?
#
loop_
_entity_poly.entity_id
_entity_poly.type
_entity_poly.pdbx_seq_one_letter_code
_entity_poly.pdbx_strand_id
1 'polypeptide(L)'
;MTGVCRELEEWNRVNGETSEVEEDPLVCDPLLNEAEIHRMAFLEIIDVLFAEHKVEEALVGLDAEEKSSSELNDSEKNTSSTEISSYKYVFLKRKTMLEDQLFEATEQPSVGICELKKALSALLQLGKGPLAQQLLLKAYGSRLLKKIHGYLPSCSIYEETYSVTLSKLVFSTILLTTKESGLIFGDMPVYTNRIVQ
;
A
#
# COMPACT_ATOMS: atom_id res chain seq x y z
N MET A 1 -38.19 13.30 31.48
CA MET A 1 -37.63 13.50 30.13
C MET A 1 -36.82 14.80 30.14
N THR A 2 -35.68 14.83 30.83
CA THR A 2 -34.87 16.05 31.06
C THR A 2 -33.43 15.68 31.45
N GLY A 3 -32.73 14.96 30.57
CA GLY A 3 -31.32 14.57 30.80
C GLY A 3 -30.37 15.07 29.72
N VAL A 4 -30.82 15.05 28.46
CA VAL A 4 -29.92 15.22 27.31
C VAL A 4 -29.70 16.69 26.91
N CYS A 5 -30.53 17.63 27.39
CA CYS A 5 -30.43 19.04 26.99
C CYS A 5 -29.39 19.86 27.78
N ARG A 6 -29.02 19.44 29.01
CA ARG A 6 -28.07 20.21 29.82
C ARG A 6 -26.64 20.12 29.32
N GLU A 7 -26.23 18.95 28.85
CA GLU A 7 -24.86 18.71 28.38
C GLU A 7 -24.55 19.51 27.10
N LEU A 8 -25.56 19.70 26.24
CA LEU A 8 -25.43 20.50 25.02
C LEU A 8 -25.38 22.01 25.31
N GLU A 9 -26.10 22.48 26.33
CA GLU A 9 -26.06 23.89 26.78
C GLU A 9 -24.74 24.23 27.50
N GLU A 10 -24.15 23.26 28.21
CA GLU A 10 -22.83 23.43 28.83
C GLU A 10 -21.72 23.50 27.77
N TRP A 11 -21.78 22.68 26.72
CA TRP A 11 -20.84 22.77 25.59
C TRP A 11 -20.94 24.11 24.84
N ASN A 12 -22.16 24.60 24.59
CA ASN A 12 -22.35 25.89 23.91
C ASN A 12 -21.90 27.10 24.76
N ARG A 13 -21.98 27.00 26.09
CA ARG A 13 -21.51 28.07 26.99
C ARG A 13 -19.98 28.14 27.04
N VAL A 14 -19.31 26.99 26.96
CA VAL A 14 -17.83 26.92 26.92
C VAL A 14 -17.29 27.45 25.58
N ASN A 15 -18.01 27.25 24.47
CA ASN A 15 -17.63 27.81 23.16
C ASN A 15 -17.94 29.31 22.98
N GLY A 16 -18.72 29.92 23.89
CA GLY A 16 -19.07 31.34 23.86
C GLY A 16 -18.01 32.28 24.47
N GLU A 17 -17.03 31.72 25.16
CA GLU A 17 -15.85 32.43 25.67
C GLU A 17 -14.62 32.00 24.86
N THR A 18 -14.66 32.23 23.54
CA THR A 18 -13.46 32.22 22.71
C THR A 18 -12.63 33.45 23.02
N SER A 19 -11.94 33.39 24.16
CA SER A 19 -10.63 34.00 24.29
C SER A 19 -9.80 33.50 23.12
N GLU A 20 -9.21 34.45 22.42
CA GLU A 20 -8.20 34.33 21.35
C GLU A 20 -7.62 32.92 21.25
N VAL A 21 -7.98 32.21 20.17
CA VAL A 21 -7.22 31.05 19.72
C VAL A 21 -5.85 31.58 19.36
N GLU A 22 -4.92 31.54 20.32
CA GLU A 22 -3.52 31.42 19.99
C GLU A 22 -3.43 30.18 19.10
N GLU A 23 -3.24 30.40 17.80
CA GLU A 23 -2.61 29.41 16.96
C GLU A 23 -1.34 29.01 17.69
N ASP A 24 -1.32 27.80 18.26
CA ASP A 24 -0.13 27.22 18.87
C ASP A 24 0.93 27.18 17.75
N PRO A 25 1.87 28.13 17.70
CA PRO A 25 2.85 28.12 16.64
C PRO A 25 3.74 26.96 17.03
N LEU A 26 3.75 25.91 16.19
CA LEU A 26 4.79 24.88 16.14
C LEU A 26 5.99 25.35 16.95
N VAL A 27 6.14 24.82 18.18
CA VAL A 27 7.24 25.17 19.06
C VAL A 27 8.48 24.61 18.39
N CYS A 28 9.02 25.38 17.44
CA CYS A 28 10.29 25.14 16.82
C CYS A 28 11.31 25.34 17.93
N ASP A 29 11.85 24.23 18.40
CA ASP A 29 13.03 24.23 19.25
C ASP A 29 14.08 25.14 18.56
N PRO A 30 14.62 26.18 19.21
CA PRO A 30 15.41 27.25 18.54
C PRO A 30 16.70 26.81 17.85
N LEU A 31 16.96 25.51 17.71
CA LEU A 31 18.20 24.90 17.25
C LEU A 31 18.06 24.09 15.96
N LEU A 32 16.85 23.91 15.42
CA LEU A 32 16.67 23.13 14.19
C LEU A 32 16.98 23.96 12.94
N ASN A 33 17.76 23.38 12.03
CA ASN A 33 18.05 24.00 10.74
C ASN A 33 16.82 23.91 9.82
N GLU A 34 16.70 24.81 8.84
CA GLU A 34 15.62 24.84 7.84
C GLU A 34 15.43 23.47 7.17
N ALA A 35 16.53 22.77 6.86
CA ALA A 35 16.49 21.42 6.32
C ALA A 35 15.84 20.38 7.26
N GLU A 36 16.03 20.49 8.57
CA GLU A 36 15.44 19.58 9.56
C GLU A 36 13.95 19.83 9.72
N ILE A 37 13.53 21.10 9.71
CA ILE A 37 12.12 21.51 9.71
C ILE A 37 11.41 20.95 8.47
N HIS A 38 11.99 21.10 7.28
CA HIS A 38 11.42 20.56 6.05
C HIS A 38 11.27 19.03 6.10
N ARG A 39 12.25 18.32 6.64
CA ARG A 39 12.21 16.85 6.79
C ARG A 39 11.09 16.41 7.74
N MET A 40 10.96 17.07 8.89
CA MET A 40 9.89 16.76 9.84
C MET A 40 8.52 17.02 9.21
N ALA A 41 8.34 18.18 8.57
CA ALA A 41 7.10 18.53 7.89
C ALA A 41 6.75 17.53 6.77
N PHE A 42 7.74 17.09 5.98
CA PHE A 42 7.54 16.05 4.96
C PHE A 42 7.04 14.74 5.58
N LEU A 43 7.70 14.28 6.64
CA LEU A 43 7.34 13.03 7.31
C LEU A 43 5.94 13.09 7.93
N GLU A 44 5.55 14.24 8.48
CA GLU A 44 4.20 14.50 8.99
C GLU A 44 3.16 14.47 7.87
N ILE A 45 3.44 15.09 6.72
CA ILE A 45 2.56 15.01 5.54
C ILE A 45 2.35 13.55 5.12
N ILE A 46 3.41 12.73 5.10
CA ILE A 46 3.27 11.30 4.78
C ILE A 46 2.38 10.58 5.81
N ASP A 47 2.54 10.88 7.10
CA ASP A 47 1.72 10.27 8.15
C ASP A 47 0.24 10.67 8.02
N VAL A 48 -0.04 11.92 7.66
CA VAL A 48 -1.39 12.40 7.34
C VAL A 48 -1.96 11.66 6.13
N LEU A 49 -1.19 11.51 5.04
CA LEU A 49 -1.63 10.77 3.85
C LEU A 49 -1.93 9.30 4.18
N PHE A 50 -1.14 8.66 5.05
CA PHE A 50 -1.42 7.31 5.54
C PHE A 50 -2.72 7.26 6.36
N ALA A 51 -2.97 8.24 7.22
CA ALA A 51 -4.20 8.33 8.00
C ALA A 51 -5.44 8.57 7.11
N GLU A 52 -5.28 9.30 6.00
CA GLU A 52 -6.33 9.58 5.03
C GLU A 52 -6.50 8.48 3.95
N HIS A 53 -5.75 7.38 4.04
CA HIS A 53 -5.72 6.31 3.02
C HIS A 53 -5.35 6.79 1.60
N LYS A 54 -4.60 7.88 1.49
CA LYS A 54 -4.10 8.45 0.23
C LYS A 54 -2.77 7.80 -0.18
N VAL A 55 -2.86 6.48 -0.45
CA VAL A 55 -1.71 5.61 -0.73
C VAL A 55 -0.94 6.04 -1.99
N GLU A 56 -1.63 6.49 -3.03
CA GLU A 56 -1.00 6.91 -4.30
C GLU A 56 -0.19 8.19 -4.10
N GLU A 57 -0.77 9.18 -3.41
CA GLU A 57 -0.10 10.43 -3.10
C GLU A 57 1.12 10.21 -2.18
N ALA A 58 0.98 9.34 -1.18
CA ALA A 58 2.08 8.99 -0.29
C ALA A 58 3.22 8.29 -1.05
N LEU A 59 2.90 7.39 -1.98
CA LEU A 59 3.87 6.72 -2.82
C LEU A 59 4.65 7.71 -3.69
N VAL A 60 3.95 8.62 -4.37
CA VAL A 60 4.56 9.66 -5.21
C VAL A 60 5.45 10.58 -4.36
N GLY A 61 4.98 10.98 -3.17
CA GLY A 61 5.76 11.82 -2.25
C GLY A 61 7.04 11.14 -1.78
N LEU A 62 6.96 9.86 -1.38
CA LEU A 62 8.13 9.09 -0.95
C LEU A 62 9.14 8.86 -2.08
N ASP A 63 8.67 8.53 -3.29
CA ASP A 63 9.54 8.36 -4.46
C ASP A 63 10.24 9.67 -4.87
N ALA A 64 9.51 10.79 -4.82
CA ALA A 64 10.08 12.12 -5.10
C ALA A 64 11.16 12.50 -4.08
N GLU A 65 10.88 12.35 -2.78
CA GLU A 65 11.82 12.68 -1.70
C GLU A 65 13.07 11.81 -1.74
N GLU A 66 12.92 10.51 -2.01
CA GLU A 66 14.07 9.60 -2.18
C GLU A 66 14.98 10.04 -3.32
N LYS A 67 14.42 10.51 -4.44
CA LYS A 67 15.20 10.98 -5.60
C LYS A 67 15.85 12.34 -5.37
N SER A 68 15.23 13.24 -4.59
CA SER A 68 15.77 14.59 -4.36
C SER A 68 16.74 14.67 -3.18
N SER A 69 16.67 13.76 -2.21
CA SER A 69 17.43 13.84 -0.97
C SER A 69 18.80 13.17 -1.08
N SER A 70 19.89 13.94 -1.00
CA SER A 70 21.26 13.37 -1.02
C SER A 70 21.50 12.40 0.14
N GLU A 71 20.97 12.70 1.33
CA GLU A 71 21.12 11.90 2.54
C GLU A 71 20.47 10.51 2.43
N LEU A 72 19.39 10.39 1.64
CA LEU A 72 18.77 9.10 1.33
C LEU A 72 19.62 8.31 0.31
N ASN A 73 20.22 9.01 -0.66
CA ASN A 73 21.02 8.44 -1.76
C ASN A 73 22.49 8.13 -1.40
N ASP A 74 23.01 8.65 -0.29
CA ASP A 74 24.42 8.52 0.11
C ASP A 74 24.91 7.07 0.38
N SER A 75 24.01 6.07 0.27
CA SER A 75 24.36 4.66 0.39
C SER A 75 25.23 4.11 -0.74
N GLU A 76 25.26 4.77 -1.90
CA GLU A 76 25.92 4.20 -3.09
C GLU A 76 27.39 4.63 -3.24
N LYS A 77 27.85 5.65 -2.49
CA LYS A 77 29.18 6.26 -2.72
C LYS A 77 30.22 6.07 -1.62
N ASN A 78 29.84 5.82 -0.37
CA ASN A 78 30.80 5.82 0.75
C ASN A 78 30.71 4.54 1.58
N THR A 79 31.53 3.55 1.24
CA THR A 79 31.68 2.26 1.92
C THR A 79 32.39 2.33 3.28
N SER A 80 32.16 3.35 4.12
CA SER A 80 32.89 3.45 5.39
C SER A 80 32.19 4.11 6.58
N SER A 81 30.88 4.39 6.54
CA SER A 81 30.15 4.73 7.78
C SER A 81 28.78 4.06 7.81
N THR A 82 28.66 3.02 8.63
CA THR A 82 27.45 2.20 8.83
C THR A 82 26.36 2.91 9.65
N GLU A 83 26.42 4.23 9.81
CA GLU A 83 25.43 4.99 10.58
C GLU A 83 24.36 5.53 9.64
N ILE A 84 23.22 4.83 9.58
CA ILE A 84 22.00 5.34 8.95
C ILE A 84 21.60 6.59 9.73
N SER A 85 21.47 7.73 9.05
CA SER A 85 21.01 8.95 9.71
C SER A 85 19.61 8.75 10.31
N SER A 86 19.30 9.48 11.38
CA SER A 86 17.99 9.43 12.04
C SER A 86 16.85 9.63 11.02
N TYR A 87 17.00 10.61 10.12
CA TYR A 87 16.04 10.88 9.06
C TYR A 87 15.84 9.68 8.12
N LYS A 88 16.93 9.10 7.60
CA LYS A 88 16.87 7.95 6.68
C LYS A 88 16.21 6.73 7.34
N TYR A 89 16.50 6.47 8.61
CA TYR A 89 15.86 5.39 9.35
C TYR A 89 14.34 5.59 9.44
N VAL A 90 13.93 6.79 9.83
CA VAL A 90 12.54 7.19 10.01
C VAL A 90 11.77 7.25 8.67
N PHE A 91 12.44 7.59 7.59
CA PHE A 91 11.94 7.53 6.21
C PHE A 91 11.72 6.08 5.74
N LEU A 92 12.72 5.20 5.91
CA LEU A 92 12.61 3.78 5.56
C LEU A 92 11.47 3.10 6.33
N LYS A 93 11.26 3.47 7.60
CA LYS A 93 10.14 3.00 8.40
C LYS A 93 8.78 3.34 7.75
N ARG A 94 8.62 4.53 7.17
CA ARG A 94 7.38 4.91 6.46
C ARG A 94 7.22 4.14 5.14
N LYS A 95 8.31 3.87 4.41
CA LYS A 95 8.25 2.97 3.25
C LYS A 95 7.80 1.55 3.63
N THR A 96 8.30 1.02 4.75
CA THR A 96 7.86 -0.31 5.23
C THR A 96 6.39 -0.29 5.67
N MET A 97 5.93 0.78 6.31
CA MET A 97 4.50 0.93 6.65
C MET A 97 3.61 0.95 5.40
N LEU A 98 4.04 1.63 4.34
CA LEU A 98 3.31 1.63 3.07
C LEU A 98 3.31 0.25 2.41
N GLU A 99 4.44 -0.47 2.44
CA GLU A 99 4.54 -1.86 1.98
C GLU A 99 3.55 -2.76 2.73
N ASP A 100 3.48 -2.65 4.05
CA ASP A 100 2.57 -3.42 4.89
C ASP A 100 1.09 -3.11 4.56
N GLN A 101 0.73 -1.84 4.41
CA GLN A 101 -0.64 -1.44 4.01
C GLN A 101 -1.03 -1.99 2.65
N LEU A 102 -0.11 -1.95 1.67
CA LEU A 102 -0.32 -2.50 0.34
C LEU A 102 -0.47 -4.03 0.40
N PHE A 103 0.37 -4.71 1.17
CA PHE A 103 0.28 -6.15 1.38
C PHE A 103 -1.08 -6.54 1.98
N GLU A 104 -1.50 -5.87 3.06
CA GLU A 104 -2.78 -6.11 3.70
C GLU A 104 -3.96 -5.90 2.75
N ALA A 105 -3.91 -4.85 1.92
CA ALA A 105 -4.93 -4.61 0.90
C ALA A 105 -5.03 -5.76 -0.12
N THR A 106 -3.91 -6.35 -0.53
CA THR A 106 -3.92 -7.49 -1.46
C THR A 106 -4.42 -8.79 -0.85
N GLU A 107 -4.30 -8.97 0.47
CA GLU A 107 -4.76 -10.15 1.19
C GLU A 107 -6.26 -10.14 1.50
N GLN A 108 -6.93 -8.99 1.32
CA GLN A 108 -8.37 -8.88 1.58
C GLN A 108 -9.18 -9.86 0.71
N PRO A 109 -10.04 -10.72 1.30
CA PRO A 109 -10.76 -11.76 0.56
C PRO A 109 -11.67 -11.25 -0.57
N SER A 110 -12.11 -10.01 -0.46
CA SER A 110 -13.02 -9.31 -1.37
C SER A 110 -12.33 -8.24 -2.22
N VAL A 111 -10.99 -8.17 -2.23
CA VAL A 111 -10.25 -7.18 -3.02
C VAL A 111 -10.65 -7.27 -4.49
N GLY A 112 -10.99 -6.12 -5.07
CA GLY A 112 -11.29 -6.02 -6.49
C GLY A 112 -10.08 -6.38 -7.36
N ILE A 113 -10.30 -6.79 -8.61
CA ILE A 113 -9.16 -7.00 -9.54
C ILE A 113 -8.43 -5.67 -9.79
N CYS A 114 -9.17 -4.56 -9.95
CA CYS A 114 -8.58 -3.24 -10.16
C CYS A 114 -7.75 -2.77 -8.96
N GLU A 115 -8.25 -2.95 -7.74
CA GLU A 115 -7.56 -2.58 -6.50
C GLU A 115 -6.30 -3.43 -6.30
N LEU A 116 -6.42 -4.75 -6.52
CA LEU A 116 -5.27 -5.65 -6.51
C LEU A 116 -4.18 -5.16 -7.46
N LYS A 117 -4.53 -4.84 -8.71
CA LYS A 117 -3.55 -4.35 -9.70
C LYS A 117 -2.87 -3.06 -9.25
N LYS A 118 -3.63 -2.08 -8.71
CA LYS A 118 -3.05 -0.84 -8.19
C LYS A 118 -2.05 -1.11 -7.07
N ALA A 119 -2.42 -1.95 -6.10
CA ALA A 119 -1.54 -2.30 -4.99
C ALA A 119 -0.26 -3.02 -5.46
N LEU A 120 -0.38 -3.92 -6.43
CA LEU A 120 0.77 -4.62 -7.01
C LEU A 120 1.70 -3.67 -7.79
N SER A 121 1.15 -2.73 -8.55
CA SER A 121 1.94 -1.69 -9.23
C SER A 121 2.66 -0.78 -8.23
N ALA A 122 1.99 -0.41 -7.14
CA ALA A 122 2.61 0.37 -6.06
C ALA A 122 3.75 -0.38 -5.38
N LEU A 123 3.57 -1.67 -5.07
CA LEU A 123 4.64 -2.54 -4.56
C LEU A 123 5.82 -2.64 -5.53
N LEU A 124 5.54 -2.73 -6.83
CA LEU A 124 6.60 -2.73 -7.85
C LEU A 124 7.39 -1.41 -7.86
N GLN A 125 6.71 -0.27 -7.74
CA GLN A 125 7.35 1.06 -7.63
C GLN A 125 8.20 1.18 -6.36
N LEU A 126 7.80 0.56 -5.24
CA LEU A 126 8.60 0.46 -4.02
C LEU A 126 9.81 -0.50 -4.14
N GLY A 127 10.03 -1.12 -5.30
CA GLY A 127 11.09 -2.10 -5.51
C GLY A 127 10.75 -3.51 -4.99
N LYS A 128 9.50 -3.76 -4.58
CA LYS A 128 9.02 -5.04 -4.04
C LYS A 128 8.43 -5.94 -5.13
N GLY A 129 9.05 -5.96 -6.30
CA GLY A 129 8.56 -6.72 -7.46
C GLY A 129 8.39 -8.23 -7.22
N PRO A 130 9.35 -8.94 -6.57
CA PRO A 130 9.16 -10.36 -6.25
C PRO A 130 7.96 -10.63 -5.33
N LEU A 131 7.72 -9.76 -4.34
CA LEU A 131 6.58 -9.85 -3.44
C LEU A 131 5.28 -9.60 -4.21
N ALA A 132 5.24 -8.55 -5.03
CA ALA A 132 4.08 -8.24 -5.88
C ALA A 132 3.74 -9.42 -6.81
N GLN A 133 4.74 -10.06 -7.41
CA GLN A 133 4.48 -11.23 -8.26
C GLN A 133 3.90 -12.39 -7.46
N GLN A 134 4.46 -12.70 -6.29
CA GLN A 134 3.95 -13.75 -5.42
C GLN A 134 2.48 -13.50 -5.04
N LEU A 135 2.15 -12.26 -4.69
CA LEU A 135 0.78 -11.84 -4.36
C LEU A 135 -0.18 -11.97 -5.55
N LEU A 136 0.26 -11.62 -6.77
CA LEU A 136 -0.53 -11.83 -7.99
C LEU A 136 -0.90 -13.31 -8.15
N LEU A 137 0.10 -14.20 -8.10
CA LEU A 137 -0.10 -15.64 -8.28
C LEU A 137 -1.02 -16.21 -7.19
N LYS A 138 -0.81 -15.81 -5.93
CA LYS A 138 -1.64 -16.21 -4.80
C LYS A 138 -3.09 -15.77 -4.97
N ALA A 139 -3.33 -14.51 -5.36
CA ALA A 139 -4.68 -13.97 -5.55
C ALA A 139 -5.43 -14.67 -6.68
N TYR A 140 -4.79 -14.89 -7.83
CA TYR A 140 -5.40 -15.61 -8.96
C TYR A 140 -5.60 -17.10 -8.66
N GLY A 141 -4.66 -17.74 -7.97
CA GLY A 141 -4.79 -19.13 -7.50
C GLY A 141 -5.96 -19.31 -6.53
N SER A 142 -6.08 -18.43 -5.54
CA SER A 142 -7.21 -18.43 -4.59
C SER A 142 -8.56 -18.24 -5.30
N ARG A 143 -8.63 -17.30 -6.26
CA ARG A 143 -9.84 -17.08 -7.07
C ARG A 143 -10.18 -18.29 -7.94
N LEU A 144 -9.19 -18.96 -8.53
CA LEU A 144 -9.38 -20.20 -9.29
C LEU A 144 -9.98 -21.28 -8.40
N LEU A 145 -9.40 -21.52 -7.22
CA LEU A 145 -9.89 -22.51 -6.25
C LEU A 145 -11.32 -22.20 -5.81
N LYS A 146 -11.64 -20.93 -5.53
CA LYS A 146 -13.02 -20.52 -5.20
C LYS A 146 -14.00 -20.84 -6.34
N LYS A 147 -13.62 -20.58 -7.61
CA LYS A 147 -14.45 -20.91 -8.78
C LYS A 147 -14.63 -22.43 -8.95
N ILE A 148 -13.57 -23.21 -8.77
CA ILE A 148 -13.64 -24.68 -8.84
C ILE A 148 -14.55 -25.22 -7.74
N HIS A 149 -14.38 -24.77 -6.49
CA HIS A 149 -15.24 -25.17 -5.38
C HIS A 149 -16.71 -24.78 -5.58
N GLY A 150 -16.96 -23.58 -6.14
CA GLY A 150 -18.32 -23.16 -6.50
C GLY A 150 -18.94 -24.01 -7.62
N TYR A 151 -18.13 -24.57 -8.51
CA TYR A 151 -18.57 -25.44 -9.60
C TYR A 151 -18.77 -26.89 -9.16
N LEU A 152 -18.01 -27.37 -8.16
CA LEU A 152 -17.99 -28.77 -7.72
C LEU A 152 -19.38 -29.37 -7.44
N PRO A 153 -20.35 -28.68 -6.81
CA PRO A 153 -21.70 -29.21 -6.58
C PRO A 153 -22.48 -29.52 -7.88
N SER A 154 -22.13 -28.87 -8.99
CA SER A 154 -22.79 -29.09 -10.29
C SER A 154 -22.26 -30.32 -11.04
N CYS A 155 -21.19 -30.94 -10.54
CA CYS A 155 -20.47 -31.99 -11.26
C CYS A 155 -21.20 -33.33 -11.25
N SER A 156 -22.00 -33.61 -10.23
CA SER A 156 -22.85 -34.81 -10.15
C SER A 156 -23.97 -34.85 -11.19
N ILE A 157 -24.28 -33.70 -11.80
CA ILE A 157 -25.37 -33.55 -12.78
C ILE A 157 -24.82 -33.62 -14.22
N TYR A 158 -23.55 -33.25 -14.45
CA TYR A 158 -22.97 -33.06 -15.79
C TYR A 158 -21.59 -33.71 -15.95
N GLU A 159 -21.45 -34.99 -15.57
CA GLU A 159 -20.18 -35.73 -15.56
C GLU A 159 -19.40 -35.66 -16.89
N GLU A 160 -20.10 -35.73 -18.02
CA GLU A 160 -19.48 -35.71 -19.36
C GLU A 160 -18.79 -34.37 -19.69
N THR A 161 -19.27 -33.27 -19.12
CA THR A 161 -18.74 -31.91 -19.40
C THR A 161 -17.80 -31.40 -18.31
N TYR A 162 -17.63 -32.16 -17.23
CA TYR A 162 -16.82 -31.78 -16.08
C TYR A 162 -15.38 -31.47 -16.48
N SER A 163 -14.73 -32.41 -17.17
CA SER A 163 -13.33 -32.28 -17.59
C SER A 163 -13.11 -31.10 -18.54
N VAL A 164 -14.03 -30.89 -19.50
CA VAL A 164 -13.98 -29.76 -20.44
C VAL A 164 -14.12 -28.43 -19.70
N THR A 165 -15.09 -28.32 -18.79
CA THR A 165 -15.37 -27.08 -18.05
C THR A 165 -14.23 -26.75 -17.08
N LEU A 166 -13.71 -27.76 -16.39
CA LEU A 166 -12.57 -27.61 -15.49
C LEU A 166 -11.32 -27.15 -16.28
N SER A 167 -11.02 -27.81 -17.40
CA SER A 167 -9.91 -27.43 -18.27
C SER A 167 -10.06 -25.99 -18.75
N LYS A 168 -11.24 -25.60 -19.22
CA LYS A 168 -11.52 -24.22 -19.64
C LYS A 168 -11.29 -23.22 -18.50
N LEU A 169 -11.73 -23.54 -17.29
CA LEU A 169 -11.58 -22.68 -16.13
C LEU A 169 -10.10 -22.49 -15.74
N VAL A 170 -9.33 -23.58 -15.70
CA VAL A 170 -7.89 -23.55 -15.38
C VAL A 170 -7.11 -22.80 -16.46
N PHE A 171 -7.21 -23.21 -17.73
CA PHE A 171 -6.41 -22.62 -18.81
C PHE A 171 -6.79 -21.17 -19.10
N SER A 172 -8.08 -20.79 -18.99
CA SER A 172 -8.46 -19.38 -19.12
C SER A 172 -7.92 -18.53 -17.98
N THR A 173 -7.83 -19.08 -16.76
CA THR A 173 -7.24 -18.37 -15.63
C THR A 173 -5.74 -18.23 -15.79
N ILE A 174 -5.03 -19.29 -16.21
CA ILE A 174 -3.58 -19.21 -16.52
C ILE A 174 -3.33 -18.15 -17.60
N LEU A 175 -4.05 -18.20 -18.72
CA LEU A 175 -3.91 -17.22 -19.80
C LEU A 175 -4.14 -15.78 -19.29
N LEU A 176 -5.17 -15.58 -18.47
CA LEU A 176 -5.45 -14.27 -17.89
C LEU A 176 -4.32 -13.81 -16.96
N THR A 177 -3.87 -14.67 -16.03
CA THR A 177 -2.78 -14.36 -15.11
C THR A 177 -1.49 -14.01 -15.87
N THR A 178 -1.15 -14.75 -16.92
CA THR A 178 0.04 -14.46 -17.74
C THR A 178 -0.07 -13.10 -18.43
N LYS A 179 -1.23 -12.77 -19.01
CA LYS A 179 -1.46 -11.46 -19.64
C LYS A 179 -1.35 -10.33 -18.62
N GLU A 180 -1.98 -10.50 -17.46
CA GLU A 180 -2.01 -9.47 -16.42
C GLU A 180 -0.63 -9.28 -15.77
N SER A 181 0.11 -10.37 -15.58
CA SER A 181 1.49 -10.30 -15.14
C SER A 181 2.35 -9.53 -16.14
N GLY A 182 2.20 -9.77 -17.45
CA GLY A 182 2.90 -9.01 -18.48
C GLY A 182 2.57 -7.52 -18.46
N LEU A 183 1.32 -7.16 -18.20
CA LEU A 183 0.89 -5.75 -18.08
C LEU A 183 1.48 -5.03 -16.85
N ILE A 184 1.60 -5.73 -15.71
CA ILE A 184 2.09 -5.12 -14.47
C ILE A 184 3.62 -5.11 -14.42
N PHE A 185 4.26 -6.20 -14.82
CA PHE A 185 5.70 -6.42 -14.62
C PHE A 185 6.55 -6.23 -15.88
N GLY A 186 5.92 -6.11 -17.06
CA GLY A 186 6.61 -6.05 -18.35
C GLY A 186 7.34 -7.35 -18.70
N ASP A 187 8.26 -7.27 -19.66
CA ASP A 187 9.08 -8.40 -20.14
C ASP A 187 10.32 -8.64 -19.27
N MET A 188 10.19 -8.50 -17.96
CA MET A 188 11.28 -8.70 -17.03
C MET A 188 11.54 -10.21 -16.86
N PRO A 189 12.71 -10.75 -17.27
CA PRO A 189 12.97 -12.19 -17.30
C PRO A 189 12.93 -12.85 -15.90
N VAL A 190 13.17 -12.07 -14.85
CA VAL A 190 13.08 -12.50 -13.45
C VAL A 190 11.65 -12.92 -13.09
N TYR A 191 10.65 -12.26 -13.68
CA TYR A 191 9.25 -12.50 -13.37
C TYR A 191 8.61 -13.47 -14.38
N THR A 192 8.99 -13.46 -15.65
CA THR A 192 8.43 -14.39 -16.64
C THR A 192 8.72 -15.86 -16.31
N ASN A 193 9.90 -16.19 -15.77
CA ASN A 193 10.25 -17.55 -15.36
C ASN A 193 9.41 -18.07 -14.20
N ARG A 194 9.02 -17.20 -13.26
CA ARG A 194 8.18 -17.54 -12.10
C ARG A 194 6.70 -17.79 -12.43
N ILE A 195 6.24 -17.40 -13.63
CA ILE A 195 4.90 -17.76 -14.11
C ILE A 195 4.87 -19.23 -14.57
N VAL A 196 6.01 -19.74 -15.02
CA VAL A 196 6.16 -21.09 -15.60
C VAL A 196 6.54 -22.12 -14.52
N GLN A 197 7.32 -21.70 -13.50
CA GLN A 197 7.75 -22.52 -12.36
C GLN A 197 6.66 -22.66 -11.29
#